data_AF-A0A0R3WQ12-F1
#
_entry.id   AF-A0A0R3WQ12-F1
#
_cell.length_a   1.000
_cell.length_b   1.000
_cell.length_c   1.000
_cell.angle_alpha   90.00
_cell.angle_beta   90.00
_cell.angle_gamma   90.00
#
_symmetry.space_group_name_H-M   'P 1'
#
loop_
_entity.id
_entity.type
_entity.pdbx_description
1 polymer ?
#
loop_
_entity_poly.entity_id
_entity_poly.type
_entity_poly.pdbx_seq_one_letter_code
_entity_poly.pdbx_strand_id
1 'polypeptide(L)'
;MVYLTLRSSSQLNKFEVGCNLELTDSTKPPYQISPLCDDVIFLSRFQPLLINVHPRNVWTTQTLQSAETSNSHIRLTLSYRLVCPPNHYGEACERYCAPRDSLLGHYKCDPRDGRIAAQDSWSRDVTEDHGYASVSKPGTVIQCREGWEGEACNQCIPFPGCSHGTCKFNWSLGQHEPFTCECQPGWSGMLCTIDTKFCSNHPGTCLHGGICHNTPPETSPGYICQCQLGYEGYHCEIPNQDCRIHWCSGHGVCQGNGSCKCFDGFYGSNCQFNQTECSQNPCQGNRSVCIPLKPAKESSLHSATETINFRCECQPGLSGRNCERKIRQCDANPCQHG
;
A
#
# COMPACT_ATOMS: atom_id res chain seq x y z
N MET A 1 3.66 53.77 -5.22
CA MET A 1 3.76 52.63 -6.14
C MET A 1 2.65 51.66 -5.77
N VAL A 2 1.58 51.55 -6.55
CA VAL A 2 0.74 50.35 -6.45
C VAL A 2 1.30 49.38 -7.48
N TYR A 3 1.95 48.33 -7.02
CA TYR A 3 2.26 47.19 -7.86
C TYR A 3 0.99 46.34 -7.94
N LEU A 4 0.27 46.41 -9.06
CA LEU A 4 -0.65 45.33 -9.41
C LEU A 4 0.20 44.20 -9.98
N THR A 5 0.88 43.47 -9.09
CA THR A 5 1.61 42.28 -9.47
C THR A 5 0.61 41.14 -9.63
N LEU A 6 0.04 41.00 -10.83
CA LEU A 6 -0.72 39.81 -11.19
C LEU A 6 0.28 38.68 -11.43
N ARG A 7 0.59 37.93 -10.36
CA ARG A 7 1.30 36.66 -10.50
C ARG A 7 0.29 35.58 -10.87
N SER A 8 0.22 35.27 -12.15
CA SER A 8 -0.32 33.98 -12.56
C SER A 8 0.66 32.89 -12.14
N SER A 9 0.18 31.86 -11.43
CA SER A 9 0.97 30.65 -11.17
C SER A 9 1.16 29.80 -12.43
N SER A 10 0.43 30.09 -13.51
CA SER A 10 0.43 29.39 -14.78
C SER A 10 0.92 30.30 -15.91
N GLN A 11 1.97 29.89 -16.62
CA GLN A 11 2.48 30.55 -17.84
C GLN A 11 1.52 30.43 -19.04
N LEU A 12 0.43 29.68 -18.92
CA LEU A 12 -0.44 29.30 -20.04
C LEU A 12 -1.70 30.19 -20.18
N ASN A 13 -2.00 31.05 -19.21
CA ASN A 13 -3.27 31.78 -19.17
C ASN A 13 -3.09 33.25 -19.56
N LYS A 14 -3.99 33.77 -20.41
CA LYS A 14 -4.05 35.21 -20.71
C LYS A 14 -5.00 35.90 -19.74
N PHE A 15 -4.50 36.91 -19.05
CA PHE A 15 -5.31 37.79 -18.19
C PHE A 15 -5.64 39.08 -18.93
N GLU A 16 -6.92 39.42 -18.98
CA GLU A 16 -7.37 40.73 -19.46
C GLU A 16 -7.91 41.54 -18.28
N VAL A 17 -7.44 42.78 -18.17
CA VAL A 17 -7.70 43.66 -17.03
C VAL A 17 -8.08 45.04 -17.53
N GLY A 18 -9.22 45.54 -17.07
CA GLY A 18 -9.65 46.92 -17.20
C GLY A 18 -9.71 47.57 -15.82
N CYS A 19 -9.23 48.80 -15.70
CA CYS A 19 -9.27 49.56 -14.45
C CYS A 19 -10.04 50.87 -14.66
N ASN A 20 -10.85 51.28 -13.69
CA ASN A 20 -11.43 52.60 -13.64
C ASN A 20 -11.13 53.23 -12.27
N LEU A 21 -10.62 54.46 -12.27
CA LEU A 21 -10.32 55.22 -11.07
C LEU A 21 -11.23 56.44 -10.99
N GLU A 22 -12.00 56.51 -9.90
CA GLU A 22 -12.82 57.67 -9.57
C GLU A 22 -12.22 58.39 -8.37
N LEU A 23 -11.93 59.68 -8.55
CA LEU A 23 -11.50 60.58 -7.49
C LEU A 23 -12.64 61.53 -7.16
N THR A 24 -13.11 61.46 -5.91
CA THR A 24 -14.16 62.35 -5.40
C THR A 24 -13.61 63.24 -4.30
N ASP A 25 -13.68 64.55 -4.52
CA ASP A 25 -13.42 65.59 -3.53
C ASP A 25 -14.76 66.25 -3.21
N SER A 26 -15.10 66.39 -1.92
CA SER A 26 -16.35 67.02 -1.47
C SER A 26 -16.60 68.45 -2.00
N THR A 27 -15.57 69.09 -2.58
CA THR A 27 -15.61 70.47 -3.09
C THR A 27 -15.60 70.58 -4.62
N LYS A 28 -15.49 69.47 -5.37
CA LYS A 28 -15.42 69.46 -6.85
C LYS A 28 -16.22 68.28 -7.46
N PRO A 29 -16.76 68.41 -8.69
CA PRO A 29 -17.45 67.29 -9.34
C PRO A 29 -16.52 66.10 -9.56
N PRO A 30 -17.04 64.85 -9.59
CA PRO A 30 -16.26 63.64 -9.77
C PRO A 30 -15.47 63.69 -11.08
N TYR A 31 -14.15 63.48 -11.00
CA TYR A 31 -13.31 63.30 -12.18
C TYR A 31 -13.28 61.80 -12.51
N GLN A 32 -13.76 61.44 -13.71
CA GLN A 32 -13.54 60.11 -14.27
C GLN A 32 -12.28 60.09 -15.12
N ILE A 33 -11.37 59.17 -14.84
CA ILE A 33 -10.19 58.92 -15.65
C ILE A 33 -10.43 57.58 -16.38
N SER A 34 -10.78 57.66 -17.68
CA SER A 34 -10.91 56.48 -18.57
C SER A 34 -9.53 55.94 -18.97
N PRO A 35 -9.41 54.65 -19.35
CA PRO A 35 -8.29 53.82 -18.92
C PRO A 35 -7.07 53.94 -19.83
N LEU A 36 -5.97 54.44 -19.28
CA LEU A 36 -4.63 54.03 -19.68
C LEU A 36 -3.96 53.51 -18.42
N CYS A 37 -3.76 52.19 -18.34
CA CYS A 37 -3.04 51.54 -17.23
C CYS A 37 -1.54 51.86 -17.22
N ASP A 38 -1.12 52.96 -17.87
CA ASP A 38 0.26 53.40 -17.99
C ASP A 38 0.55 54.67 -17.16
N ASP A 39 -0.48 55.37 -16.65
CA ASP A 39 -0.28 56.61 -15.88
C ASP A 39 -0.20 56.37 -14.37
N VAL A 40 0.84 56.97 -13.77
CA VAL A 40 1.28 56.74 -12.39
C VAL A 40 0.52 57.62 -11.40
N ILE A 41 -0.28 57.02 -10.52
CA ILE A 41 -0.93 57.71 -9.39
C ILE A 41 -0.53 57.04 -8.06
N PHE A 42 -0.02 57.82 -7.11
CA PHE A 42 0.42 57.34 -5.80
C PHE A 42 -0.76 57.16 -4.83
N LEU A 43 -1.12 55.91 -4.53
CA LEU A 43 -2.14 55.57 -3.53
C LEU A 43 -1.52 54.66 -2.45
N SER A 44 -1.16 55.22 -1.30
CA SER A 44 -0.49 54.51 -0.19
C SER A 44 -1.46 53.92 0.86
N ARG A 45 -2.76 53.80 0.56
CA ARG A 45 -3.82 53.56 1.57
C ARG A 45 -4.70 52.31 1.35
N PHE A 46 -4.30 51.39 0.47
CA PHE A 46 -5.10 50.20 0.15
C PHE A 46 -4.41 48.91 0.59
N GLN A 47 -5.20 47.97 1.13
CA GLN A 47 -4.72 46.62 1.46
C GLN A 47 -4.52 45.77 0.17
N PRO A 48 -3.64 44.74 0.19
CA PRO A 48 -3.47 43.82 -0.93
C PRO A 48 -4.78 43.10 -1.25
N LEU A 49 -5.20 43.14 -2.53
CA LEU A 49 -6.42 42.47 -2.97
C LEU A 49 -6.14 41.01 -3.34
N LEU A 50 -6.80 40.08 -2.66
CA LEU A 50 -6.77 38.66 -3.05
C LEU A 50 -7.84 38.42 -4.11
N ILE A 51 -7.42 38.05 -5.31
CA ILE A 51 -8.32 37.82 -6.44
C ILE A 51 -8.52 36.30 -6.62
N ASN A 52 -9.68 35.80 -6.23
CA ASN A 52 -10.10 34.43 -6.52
C ASN A 52 -10.70 34.38 -7.93
N VAL A 53 -9.85 34.19 -8.92
CA VAL A 53 -10.28 34.17 -10.33
C VAL A 53 -10.97 32.84 -10.60
N HIS A 54 -12.23 32.91 -11.01
CA HIS A 54 -12.95 31.77 -11.56
C HIS A 54 -13.00 31.93 -13.09
N PRO A 55 -13.12 30.83 -13.81
CA PRO A 55 -12.81 30.69 -15.23
C PRO A 55 -14.10 30.65 -16.00
N ARG A 56 -14.66 31.83 -16.19
CA ARG A 56 -15.59 32.04 -17.28
C ARG A 56 -15.04 33.27 -17.98
N ASN A 57 -15.13 33.34 -19.31
CA ASN A 57 -14.84 34.53 -20.12
C ASN A 57 -15.76 35.74 -19.78
N VAL A 58 -16.26 35.80 -18.54
CA VAL A 58 -17.14 36.77 -17.92
C VAL A 58 -16.28 37.75 -17.14
N TRP A 59 -16.55 39.03 -17.35
CA TRP A 59 -15.90 40.10 -16.60
C TRP A 59 -16.29 40.03 -15.12
N THR A 60 -15.31 39.86 -14.25
CA THR A 60 -15.48 40.00 -12.79
C THR A 60 -15.02 41.38 -12.38
N THR A 61 -15.84 42.12 -11.63
CA THR A 61 -15.52 43.48 -11.21
C THR A 61 -15.44 43.55 -9.69
N GLN A 62 -14.36 44.11 -9.16
CA GLN A 62 -14.17 44.36 -7.73
C GLN A 62 -13.87 45.84 -7.48
N THR A 63 -14.43 46.41 -6.42
CA THR A 63 -14.26 47.82 -6.08
C THR A 63 -13.59 47.97 -4.73
N LEU A 64 -12.48 48.70 -4.71
CA LEU A 64 -11.71 49.07 -3.53
C LEU A 64 -12.01 50.53 -3.17
N GLN A 65 -12.20 50.82 -1.89
CA GLN A 65 -12.42 52.17 -1.37
C GLN A 65 -11.36 52.53 -0.31
N SER A 66 -10.83 53.75 -0.36
CA SER A 66 -9.83 54.22 0.61
C SER A 66 -10.46 54.44 1.99
N ALA A 67 -9.72 54.13 3.07
CA ALA A 67 -10.16 54.40 4.44
C ALA A 67 -10.49 55.89 4.66
N GLU A 68 -11.63 56.15 5.32
CA GLU A 68 -12.22 57.49 5.48
C GLU A 68 -11.27 58.47 6.17
N THR A 69 -10.87 59.53 5.46
CA THR A 69 -10.39 60.77 6.09
C THR A 69 -11.03 61.98 5.40
N SER A 70 -11.32 63.00 6.19
CA SER A 70 -12.32 64.06 6.01
C SER A 70 -12.11 65.01 4.81
N ASN A 71 -12.32 64.54 3.58
CA ASN A 71 -12.90 65.27 2.41
C ASN A 71 -12.49 64.69 1.03
N SER A 72 -11.80 63.56 0.96
CA SER A 72 -11.52 62.87 -0.32
C SER A 72 -11.68 61.36 -0.22
N HIS A 73 -12.49 60.79 -1.13
CA HIS A 73 -12.66 59.34 -1.27
C HIS A 73 -12.10 58.89 -2.62
N ILE A 74 -11.32 57.81 -2.58
CA ILE A 74 -10.70 57.20 -3.75
C ILE A 74 -11.36 55.86 -3.97
N ARG A 75 -11.98 55.68 -5.13
CA ARG A 75 -12.62 54.44 -5.53
C ARG A 75 -11.88 53.86 -6.73
N LEU A 76 -11.32 52.66 -6.56
CA LEU A 76 -10.68 51.90 -7.62
C LEU A 76 -11.59 50.73 -7.99
N THR A 77 -12.01 50.67 -9.25
CA THR A 77 -12.79 49.55 -9.78
C THR A 77 -11.92 48.75 -10.73
N LEU A 78 -11.67 47.48 -10.40
CA LEU A 78 -10.88 46.54 -11.18
C LEU A 78 -11.82 45.53 -11.84
N SER A 79 -11.84 45.49 -13.17
CA SER A 79 -12.54 44.46 -13.96
C SER A 79 -11.51 43.52 -14.57
N TYR A 80 -11.65 42.21 -14.38
CA TYR A 80 -10.72 41.22 -14.92
C TYR A 80 -11.45 39.97 -15.43
N ARG A 81 -10.83 39.25 -16.37
CA ARG A 81 -11.27 37.91 -16.81
C ARG A 81 -10.09 37.01 -17.16
N LEU A 82 -10.27 35.71 -16.97
CA LEU A 82 -9.36 34.67 -17.43
C LEU A 82 -9.76 34.24 -18.84
N VAL A 83 -8.82 34.23 -19.78
CA VAL A 83 -9.04 33.73 -21.13
C VAL A 83 -8.15 32.52 -21.37
N CYS A 84 -8.78 31.38 -21.68
CA CYS A 84 -8.05 30.16 -22.01
C CYS A 84 -7.41 30.23 -23.40
N PRO A 85 -6.27 29.54 -23.62
CA PRO A 85 -5.73 29.32 -24.95
C PRO A 85 -6.73 28.65 -25.89
N PRO A 86 -6.52 28.72 -27.22
CA PRO A 86 -7.33 27.98 -28.17
C PRO A 86 -7.45 26.51 -27.79
N ASN A 87 -8.65 25.93 -27.94
CA ASN A 87 -8.97 24.54 -27.61
C ASN A 87 -8.78 24.14 -26.13
N HIS A 88 -8.62 25.09 -25.21
CA HIS A 88 -8.57 24.81 -23.77
C HIS A 88 -9.83 25.31 -23.06
N TYR A 89 -10.29 24.50 -22.11
CA TYR A 89 -11.53 24.65 -21.37
C TYR A 89 -11.32 24.20 -19.92
N GLY A 90 -12.36 24.27 -19.10
CA GLY A 90 -12.29 23.90 -17.68
C GLY A 90 -11.89 25.07 -16.80
N GLU A 91 -11.70 24.78 -15.50
CA GLU A 91 -11.63 25.85 -14.51
C GLU A 91 -10.25 26.53 -14.35
N ALA A 92 -9.23 25.89 -14.84
CA ALA A 92 -7.86 26.35 -14.87
C ALA A 92 -7.28 26.29 -16.29
N CYS A 93 -8.14 26.16 -17.31
CA CYS A 93 -7.75 25.88 -18.70
C CYS A 93 -6.97 24.56 -18.84
N GLU A 94 -7.30 23.57 -18.03
CA GLU A 94 -6.67 22.26 -17.91
C GLU A 94 -7.18 21.24 -18.93
N ARG A 95 -8.39 21.44 -19.47
CA ARG A 95 -9.00 20.50 -20.41
C ARG A 95 -8.74 20.94 -21.84
N TYR A 96 -7.98 20.14 -22.59
CA TYR A 96 -7.79 20.36 -24.02
C TYR A 96 -8.83 19.59 -24.84
N CYS A 97 -9.53 20.27 -25.74
CA CYS A 97 -10.40 19.67 -26.74
C CYS A 97 -10.32 20.43 -28.05
N ALA A 98 -9.94 19.75 -29.13
CA ALA A 98 -9.98 20.31 -30.48
C ALA A 98 -11.03 19.55 -31.29
N PRO A 99 -12.02 20.23 -31.90
CA PRO A 99 -13.04 19.56 -32.71
C PRO A 99 -12.39 18.83 -33.89
N ARG A 100 -12.92 17.65 -34.23
CA ARG A 100 -12.41 16.81 -35.30
C ARG A 100 -13.57 16.25 -36.12
N ASP A 101 -13.41 16.33 -37.44
CA ASP A 101 -14.34 15.76 -38.42
C ASP A 101 -13.51 15.04 -39.49
N SER A 102 -13.07 13.82 -39.17
CA SER A 102 -12.17 12.99 -40.00
C SER A 102 -12.49 11.51 -39.81
N LEU A 103 -11.85 10.62 -40.59
CA LEU A 103 -11.95 9.17 -40.38
C LEU A 103 -11.65 8.73 -38.93
N LEU A 104 -10.79 9.49 -38.23
CA LEU A 104 -10.38 9.25 -36.85
C LEU A 104 -11.38 9.80 -35.81
N GLY A 105 -12.50 10.41 -36.21
CA GLY A 105 -13.51 10.87 -35.24
C GLY A 105 -14.34 12.06 -35.72
N HIS A 106 -15.60 12.09 -35.28
CA HIS A 106 -16.61 13.09 -35.58
C HIS A 106 -17.19 13.69 -34.29
N TYR A 107 -16.48 14.65 -33.71
CA TYR A 107 -16.89 15.27 -32.45
C TYR A 107 -16.59 16.77 -32.40
N LYS A 108 -17.39 17.44 -31.57
CA LYS A 108 -17.25 18.85 -31.20
C LYS A 108 -16.93 18.94 -29.71
N CYS A 109 -16.42 20.08 -29.29
CA CYS A 109 -16.17 20.37 -27.88
C CYS A 109 -17.34 21.18 -27.33
N ASP A 110 -17.90 20.77 -26.18
CA ASP A 110 -18.92 21.55 -25.48
C ASP A 110 -18.30 22.92 -25.13
N PRO A 111 -18.91 24.02 -25.56
CA PRO A 111 -18.34 25.35 -25.37
C PRO A 111 -18.29 25.81 -23.90
N ARG A 112 -18.97 25.11 -22.98
CA ARG A 112 -19.03 25.47 -21.55
C ARG A 112 -17.88 24.87 -20.75
N ASP A 113 -17.60 23.59 -20.96
CA ASP A 113 -16.66 22.83 -20.14
C ASP A 113 -15.61 22.07 -20.94
N GLY A 114 -15.69 22.07 -22.28
CA GLY A 114 -14.75 21.39 -23.18
C GLY A 114 -14.96 19.89 -23.31
N ARG A 115 -16.06 19.34 -22.78
CA ARG A 115 -16.35 17.91 -22.95
C ARG A 115 -16.59 17.55 -24.40
N ILE A 116 -16.19 16.34 -24.78
CA ILE A 116 -16.40 15.84 -26.13
C ILE A 116 -17.89 15.51 -26.33
N ALA A 117 -18.48 16.08 -27.37
CA ALA A 117 -19.86 15.88 -27.78
C ALA A 117 -19.93 15.39 -29.23
N ALA A 118 -20.83 14.46 -29.52
CA ALA A 118 -21.01 13.94 -30.88
C ALA A 118 -21.60 15.01 -31.81
N GLN A 119 -21.14 15.05 -33.06
CA GLN A 119 -21.62 15.97 -34.09
C GLN A 119 -23.08 15.67 -34.49
N ASP A 120 -23.84 16.71 -34.85
CA ASP A 120 -25.32 16.74 -34.96
C ASP A 120 -25.96 15.75 -35.97
N SER A 121 -25.15 14.99 -36.72
CA SER A 121 -25.55 14.04 -37.75
C SER A 121 -24.99 12.61 -37.56
N TRP A 122 -24.29 12.34 -36.45
CA TRP A 122 -23.70 11.03 -36.15
C TRP A 122 -24.33 10.43 -34.88
N SER A 123 -25.08 9.34 -35.03
CA SER A 123 -25.67 8.57 -33.91
C SER A 123 -25.40 7.06 -33.99
N ARG A 124 -24.40 6.65 -34.79
CA ARG A 124 -23.93 5.26 -34.82
C ARG A 124 -22.45 5.29 -34.50
N ASP A 125 -22.13 4.69 -33.36
CA ASP A 125 -20.80 4.26 -32.91
C ASP A 125 -19.63 5.11 -33.42
N VAL A 126 -19.09 5.96 -32.55
CA VAL A 126 -17.82 6.66 -32.80
C VAL A 126 -16.68 5.63 -32.67
N THR A 127 -16.60 4.68 -33.58
CA THR A 127 -15.49 3.72 -33.70
C THR A 127 -14.73 4.15 -34.95
N GLU A 128 -13.53 4.71 -34.85
CA GLU A 128 -12.30 3.91 -34.75
C GLU A 128 -11.16 4.52 -33.89
N ASP A 129 -11.31 5.72 -33.28
CA ASP A 129 -10.21 6.34 -32.48
C ASP A 129 -10.66 7.00 -31.16
N HIS A 130 -11.97 7.06 -30.88
CA HIS A 130 -12.53 7.52 -29.59
C HIS A 130 -13.24 6.34 -28.96
N GLY A 131 -12.45 5.56 -28.23
CA GLY A 131 -12.75 4.20 -27.81
C GLY A 131 -14.19 3.96 -27.40
N TYR A 132 -14.67 2.76 -27.72
CA TYR A 132 -15.80 2.09 -27.07
C TYR A 132 -16.87 3.00 -26.50
N ALA A 133 -17.39 3.90 -27.32
CA ALA A 133 -18.37 4.89 -26.94
C ALA A 133 -19.72 4.55 -27.58
N SER A 134 -20.80 4.84 -26.89
CA SER A 134 -22.15 4.81 -27.44
C SER A 134 -22.75 6.21 -27.37
N VAL A 135 -23.38 6.64 -28.45
CA VAL A 135 -24.06 7.94 -28.54
C VAL A 135 -25.55 7.65 -28.64
N SER A 136 -26.31 8.07 -27.63
CA SER A 136 -27.76 7.86 -27.61
C SER A 136 -28.52 8.91 -28.43
N LYS A 137 -28.00 10.15 -28.53
CA LYS A 137 -28.57 11.24 -29.35
C LYS A 137 -27.47 12.19 -29.86
N PRO A 138 -27.66 12.86 -31.02
CA PRO A 138 -26.75 13.90 -31.48
C PRO A 138 -26.65 15.05 -30.45
N GLY A 139 -25.45 15.59 -30.24
CA GLY A 139 -25.21 16.69 -29.29
C GLY A 139 -25.18 16.30 -27.80
N THR A 140 -25.27 15.01 -27.45
CA THR A 140 -25.08 14.57 -26.05
C THR A 140 -23.62 14.26 -25.73
N VAL A 141 -23.28 14.39 -24.45
CA VAL A 141 -22.00 13.91 -23.88
C VAL A 141 -21.85 12.41 -24.18
N ILE A 142 -20.67 12.00 -24.59
CA ILE A 142 -20.35 10.61 -24.92
C ILE A 142 -20.53 9.72 -23.67
N GLN A 143 -21.17 8.56 -23.83
CA GLN A 143 -21.24 7.53 -22.79
C GLN A 143 -20.33 6.34 -23.16
N CYS A 144 -19.40 6.01 -22.28
CA CYS A 144 -18.51 4.86 -22.50
C CYS A 144 -19.28 3.55 -22.39
N ARG A 145 -18.92 2.60 -23.25
CA ARG A 145 -19.34 1.20 -23.16
C ARG A 145 -18.72 0.59 -21.91
N GLU A 146 -19.34 -0.49 -21.47
CA GLU A 146 -18.88 -1.24 -20.32
C GLU A 146 -17.39 -1.64 -20.47
N GLY A 147 -16.60 -1.37 -19.42
CA GLY A 147 -15.16 -1.60 -19.41
C GLY A 147 -14.29 -0.44 -19.87
N TRP A 148 -14.87 0.69 -20.29
CA TRP A 148 -14.12 1.84 -20.77
C TRP A 148 -14.46 3.11 -20.00
N GLU A 149 -13.46 3.97 -19.83
CA GLU A 149 -13.52 5.23 -19.11
C GLU A 149 -12.70 6.34 -19.81
N GLY A 150 -12.64 7.50 -19.17
CA GLY A 150 -12.00 8.70 -19.71
C GLY A 150 -12.96 9.53 -20.57
N GLU A 151 -12.59 10.80 -20.79
CA GLU A 151 -13.44 11.76 -21.52
C GLU A 151 -13.66 11.39 -22.99
N ALA A 152 -12.75 10.59 -23.54
CA ALA A 152 -12.80 10.06 -24.90
C ALA A 152 -13.14 8.55 -24.96
N CYS A 153 -13.47 7.93 -23.81
CA CYS A 153 -13.78 6.49 -23.69
C CYS A 153 -12.71 5.54 -24.27
N ASN A 154 -11.46 6.01 -24.32
CA ASN A 154 -10.31 5.29 -24.87
C ASN A 154 -9.40 4.70 -23.79
N GLN A 155 -9.75 4.89 -22.52
CA GLN A 155 -9.04 4.27 -21.40
C GLN A 155 -9.80 3.02 -20.98
N CYS A 156 -9.12 1.89 -20.94
CA CYS A 156 -9.69 0.67 -20.41
C CYS A 156 -9.77 0.76 -18.88
N ILE A 157 -10.84 0.24 -18.30
CA ILE A 157 -10.98 0.11 -16.85
C ILE A 157 -10.24 -1.16 -16.43
N PRO A 158 -9.20 -1.09 -15.56
CA PRO A 158 -8.54 -2.28 -15.03
C PRO A 158 -9.48 -3.13 -14.18
N PHE A 159 -9.10 -4.37 -13.88
CA PHE A 159 -9.89 -5.20 -12.96
C PHE A 159 -10.05 -4.49 -11.59
N PRO A 160 -11.25 -4.47 -10.98
CA PRO A 160 -11.47 -3.81 -9.68
C PRO A 160 -10.50 -4.33 -8.60
N GLY A 161 -9.77 -3.41 -7.95
CA GLY A 161 -8.76 -3.74 -6.95
C GLY A 161 -7.33 -3.93 -7.50
N CYS A 162 -7.11 -3.74 -8.80
CA CYS A 162 -5.79 -3.68 -9.41
C CYS A 162 -5.00 -2.47 -8.88
N SER A 163 -3.89 -2.69 -8.15
CA SER A 163 -3.11 -1.62 -7.51
C SER A 163 -1.84 -1.24 -8.27
N HIS A 164 -1.08 -2.23 -8.75
CA HIS A 164 0.20 -2.05 -9.44
C HIS A 164 0.20 -2.73 -10.81
N GLY A 165 -0.90 -2.56 -11.54
CA GLY A 165 -1.08 -3.13 -12.87
C GLY A 165 -1.89 -2.23 -13.77
N THR A 166 -1.89 -2.57 -15.06
CA THR A 166 -2.69 -1.91 -16.10
C THR A 166 -3.48 -2.96 -16.87
N CYS A 167 -4.44 -2.56 -17.69
CA CYS A 167 -5.09 -3.52 -18.58
C CYS A 167 -4.05 -4.19 -19.49
N LYS A 168 -4.23 -5.49 -19.74
CA LYS A 168 -3.43 -6.28 -20.64
C LYS A 168 -3.58 -5.80 -22.09
N PHE A 169 -2.48 -5.70 -22.82
CA PHE A 169 -2.53 -5.38 -24.24
C PHE A 169 -2.85 -6.63 -25.08
N ASN A 170 -3.87 -6.53 -25.93
CA ASN A 170 -4.24 -7.54 -26.90
C ASN A 170 -3.59 -7.21 -28.26
N TRP A 171 -2.52 -7.92 -28.59
CA TRP A 171 -1.75 -7.69 -29.82
C TRP A 171 -2.51 -8.02 -31.11
N SER A 172 -3.50 -8.91 -31.03
CA SER A 172 -4.33 -9.27 -32.19
C SER A 172 -5.34 -8.19 -32.54
N LEU A 173 -5.81 -7.45 -31.54
CA LEU A 173 -6.76 -6.34 -31.70
C LEU A 173 -6.08 -4.96 -31.68
N GLY A 174 -4.79 -4.89 -31.35
CA GLY A 174 -4.03 -3.63 -31.30
C GLY A 174 -4.46 -2.69 -30.17
N GLN A 175 -5.00 -3.22 -29.07
CA GLN A 175 -5.62 -2.41 -28.01
C GLN A 175 -5.56 -3.10 -26.63
N HIS A 176 -5.83 -2.34 -25.57
CA HIS A 176 -5.97 -2.89 -24.22
C HIS A 176 -7.34 -3.57 -24.01
N GLU A 177 -7.33 -4.68 -23.28
CA GLU A 177 -8.53 -5.45 -22.93
C GLU A 177 -9.06 -4.98 -21.56
N PRO A 178 -10.31 -4.50 -21.47
CA PRO A 178 -10.87 -4.03 -20.20
C PRO A 178 -11.05 -5.16 -19.18
N PHE A 179 -11.13 -4.80 -17.91
CA PHE A 179 -11.26 -5.73 -16.77
C PHE A 179 -10.13 -6.75 -16.67
N THR A 180 -8.94 -6.40 -17.14
CA THR A 180 -7.72 -7.18 -16.95
C THR A 180 -6.76 -6.40 -16.04
N CYS A 181 -5.79 -7.10 -15.45
CA CYS A 181 -4.77 -6.52 -14.59
C CYS A 181 -3.43 -7.23 -14.88
N GLU A 182 -2.64 -6.64 -15.77
CA GLU A 182 -1.27 -7.02 -16.08
C GLU A 182 -0.32 -6.27 -15.15
N CYS A 183 0.44 -7.03 -14.34
CA CYS A 183 1.27 -6.47 -13.30
C CYS A 183 2.51 -5.77 -13.85
N GLN A 184 2.83 -4.63 -13.25
CA GLN A 184 4.09 -3.95 -13.49
C GLN A 184 5.27 -4.79 -12.99
N PRO A 185 6.48 -4.59 -13.54
CA PRO A 185 7.68 -5.30 -13.08
C PRO A 185 7.89 -5.13 -11.57
N GLY A 186 8.02 -6.25 -10.86
CA GLY A 186 8.16 -6.26 -9.41
C GLY A 186 6.88 -6.62 -8.64
N TRP A 187 5.73 -6.65 -9.30
CA TRP A 187 4.44 -7.00 -8.70
C TRP A 187 3.84 -8.27 -9.30
N SER A 188 3.02 -8.96 -8.51
CA SER A 188 2.37 -10.20 -8.92
C SER A 188 1.03 -10.44 -8.22
N GLY A 189 0.41 -11.58 -8.54
CA GLY A 189 -0.94 -11.93 -8.13
C GLY A 189 -2.00 -11.40 -9.08
N MET A 190 -3.24 -11.87 -8.93
CA MET A 190 -4.36 -11.51 -9.80
C MET A 190 -4.69 -10.01 -9.81
N LEU A 191 -4.40 -9.33 -8.69
CA LEU A 191 -4.66 -7.91 -8.48
C LEU A 191 -3.38 -7.06 -8.43
N CYS A 192 -2.21 -7.66 -8.70
CA CYS A 192 -0.92 -6.99 -8.62
C CYS A 192 -0.64 -6.34 -7.26
N THR A 193 -1.05 -7.02 -6.18
CA THR A 193 -0.88 -6.58 -4.78
C THR A 193 0.29 -7.26 -4.09
N ILE A 194 0.91 -8.27 -4.72
CA ILE A 194 2.01 -9.05 -4.14
C ILE A 194 3.33 -8.46 -4.63
N ASP A 195 4.19 -8.03 -3.71
CA ASP A 195 5.54 -7.56 -4.05
C ASP A 195 6.49 -8.76 -4.21
N THR A 196 7.00 -8.96 -5.41
CA THR A 196 7.94 -10.06 -5.72
C THR A 196 9.32 -9.89 -5.06
N LYS A 197 9.63 -8.69 -4.58
CA LYS A 197 10.87 -8.35 -3.88
C LYS A 197 10.59 -7.82 -2.47
N PHE A 198 9.51 -8.31 -1.86
CA PHE A 198 9.05 -7.87 -0.54
C PHE A 198 10.18 -7.80 0.50
N CYS A 199 10.97 -8.86 0.66
CA CYS A 199 12.04 -8.90 1.67
C CYS A 199 13.13 -7.83 1.47
N SER A 200 13.39 -7.42 0.22
CA SER A 200 14.37 -6.37 -0.09
C SER A 200 13.80 -4.98 0.13
N ASN A 201 12.51 -4.78 -0.18
CA ASN A 201 11.80 -3.51 -0.02
C ASN A 201 11.40 -3.25 1.43
N HIS A 202 11.21 -4.30 2.23
CA HIS A 202 10.79 -4.26 3.63
C HIS A 202 11.78 -4.99 4.56
N PRO A 203 13.03 -4.49 4.67
CA PRO A 203 14.03 -5.10 5.55
C PRO A 203 13.57 -5.04 7.00
N GLY A 204 13.83 -6.10 7.75
CA GLY A 204 13.47 -6.19 9.17
C GLY A 204 12.03 -6.58 9.47
N THR A 205 11.25 -7.00 8.45
CA THR A 205 9.91 -7.58 8.67
C THR A 205 9.94 -8.79 9.59
N CYS A 206 10.94 -9.67 9.41
CA CYS A 206 11.15 -10.80 10.31
C CYS A 206 11.96 -10.37 11.54
N LEU A 207 11.34 -10.46 12.70
CA LEU A 207 11.91 -10.01 13.97
C LEU A 207 12.92 -11.02 14.54
N HIS A 208 13.66 -10.59 15.57
CA HIS A 208 14.58 -11.43 16.36
C HIS A 208 15.60 -12.22 15.53
N GLY A 209 16.08 -11.64 14.43
CA GLY A 209 17.06 -12.27 13.54
C GLY A 209 16.48 -13.34 12.61
N GLY A 210 15.15 -13.37 12.44
CA GLY A 210 14.50 -14.20 11.43
C GLY A 210 14.95 -13.85 10.01
N ILE A 211 15.03 -14.85 9.14
CA ILE A 211 15.42 -14.68 7.74
C ILE A 211 14.15 -14.55 6.89
N CYS A 212 14.05 -13.47 6.12
CA CYS A 212 12.94 -13.26 5.20
C CYS A 212 13.21 -13.95 3.86
N HIS A 213 12.22 -14.69 3.36
CA HIS A 213 12.24 -15.30 2.03
C HIS A 213 11.04 -14.83 1.22
N ASN A 214 11.26 -14.39 -0.03
CA ASN A 214 10.15 -14.12 -0.94
C ASN A 214 9.51 -15.45 -1.35
N THR A 215 8.18 -15.49 -1.40
CA THR A 215 7.43 -16.67 -1.85
C THR A 215 7.18 -16.59 -3.37
N PRO A 216 6.71 -17.68 -4.00
CA PRO A 216 6.28 -17.63 -5.38
C PRO A 216 5.25 -16.51 -5.63
N PRO A 217 5.22 -15.94 -6.86
CA PRO A 217 4.44 -14.73 -7.19
C PRO A 217 2.92 -14.89 -7.07
N GLU A 218 2.42 -16.12 -6.98
CA GLU A 218 1.00 -16.46 -6.80
C GLU A 218 0.60 -16.70 -5.34
N THR A 219 1.57 -16.72 -4.42
CA THR A 219 1.35 -16.95 -3.00
C THR A 219 1.24 -15.62 -2.27
N SER A 220 0.05 -15.32 -1.72
CA SER A 220 -0.16 -14.15 -0.87
C SER A 220 0.32 -14.44 0.57
N PRO A 221 1.04 -13.51 1.23
CA PRO A 221 1.30 -12.12 0.83
C PRO A 221 2.66 -11.86 0.15
N GLY A 222 3.31 -12.89 -0.42
CA GLY A 222 4.56 -12.74 -1.18
C GLY A 222 5.84 -13.00 -0.40
N TYR A 223 5.76 -13.34 0.87
CA TYR A 223 6.92 -13.65 1.70
C TYR A 223 6.59 -14.58 2.87
N ILE A 224 7.65 -15.15 3.45
CA ILE A 224 7.62 -15.95 4.67
C ILE A 224 8.84 -15.64 5.53
N CYS A 225 8.65 -15.66 6.85
CA CYS A 225 9.74 -15.53 7.82
C CYS A 225 10.18 -16.90 8.33
N GLN A 226 11.48 -17.18 8.21
CA GLN A 226 12.12 -18.30 8.86
C GLN A 226 12.65 -17.86 10.23
N CYS A 227 11.97 -18.27 11.29
CA CYS A 227 12.32 -17.86 12.65
C CYS A 227 13.55 -18.57 13.20
N GLN A 228 14.30 -17.84 14.03
CA GLN A 228 15.39 -18.42 14.82
C GLN A 228 14.84 -19.26 15.96
N LEU A 229 15.67 -20.17 16.48
CA LEU A 229 15.30 -21.02 17.62
C LEU A 229 14.79 -20.18 18.80
N GLY A 230 13.64 -20.57 19.36
CA GLY A 230 13.00 -19.87 20.48
C GLY A 230 12.08 -18.71 20.09
N TYR A 231 11.77 -18.53 18.81
CA TYR A 231 10.77 -17.59 18.31
C TYR A 231 9.85 -18.25 17.28
N GLU A 232 8.59 -17.81 17.25
CA GLU A 232 7.53 -18.25 16.35
C GLU A 232 6.61 -17.07 16.02
N GLY A 233 5.53 -17.33 15.28
CA GLY A 233 4.64 -16.29 14.76
C GLY A 233 4.95 -15.93 13.31
N TYR A 234 4.10 -15.11 12.71
CA TYR A 234 4.17 -14.80 11.28
C TYR A 234 5.39 -13.94 10.93
N HIS A 235 5.81 -13.10 11.87
CA HIS A 235 6.98 -12.24 11.82
C HIS A 235 8.04 -12.60 12.85
N CYS A 236 8.00 -13.80 13.43
CA CYS A 236 8.89 -14.22 14.53
C CYS A 236 8.78 -13.33 15.78
N GLU A 237 7.60 -12.75 15.99
CA GLU A 237 7.27 -11.83 17.06
C GLU A 237 7.00 -12.52 18.40
N ILE A 238 6.62 -13.80 18.36
CA ILE A 238 6.21 -14.56 19.53
C ILE A 238 7.44 -15.30 20.09
N PRO A 239 7.86 -15.06 21.34
CA PRO A 239 8.88 -15.86 21.97
C PRO A 239 8.32 -17.26 22.25
N ASN A 240 8.89 -18.29 21.63
CA ASN A 240 8.53 -19.67 21.92
C ASN A 240 9.16 -20.05 23.28
N GLN A 241 8.31 -20.22 24.29
CA GLN A 241 8.73 -20.50 25.67
C GLN A 241 9.23 -21.94 25.85
N ASP A 242 8.90 -22.86 24.94
CA ASP A 242 9.17 -24.30 25.09
C ASP A 242 10.66 -24.64 24.95
N CYS A 243 11.45 -23.83 24.22
CA CYS A 243 12.92 -24.01 24.15
C CYS A 243 13.72 -22.97 24.98
N ARG A 244 13.07 -21.99 25.62
CA ARG A 244 13.77 -20.90 26.34
C ARG A 244 14.33 -21.30 27.70
N ILE A 245 13.87 -22.41 28.29
CA ILE A 245 14.27 -22.84 29.63
C ILE A 245 15.09 -24.14 29.54
N HIS A 246 16.35 -24.07 29.07
CA HIS A 246 17.39 -25.10 29.27
C HIS A 246 16.96 -26.59 29.16
N TRP A 247 15.97 -26.93 28.33
CA TRP A 247 15.33 -28.26 28.42
C TRP A 247 16.24 -29.40 27.98
N CYS A 248 17.27 -29.15 27.17
CA CYS A 248 18.22 -30.20 26.78
C CYS A 248 19.47 -30.26 27.67
N SER A 249 19.41 -29.70 28.89
CA SER A 249 20.52 -29.70 29.88
C SER A 249 21.88 -29.20 29.36
N GLY A 250 21.90 -28.47 28.23
CA GLY A 250 23.14 -28.09 27.53
C GLY A 250 23.81 -29.21 26.71
N HIS A 251 23.21 -30.39 26.66
CA HIS A 251 23.76 -31.60 26.03
C HIS A 251 22.92 -32.11 24.85
N GLY A 252 22.14 -31.22 24.22
CA GLY A 252 21.35 -31.56 23.03
C GLY A 252 20.79 -30.33 22.32
N VAL A 253 20.16 -30.59 21.17
CA VAL A 253 19.52 -29.59 20.30
C VAL A 253 17.99 -29.69 20.46
N CYS A 254 17.34 -28.59 20.83
CA CYS A 254 15.87 -28.50 20.93
C CYS A 254 15.26 -28.57 19.51
N GLN A 255 14.32 -29.48 19.30
CA GLN A 255 13.57 -29.62 18.05
C GLN A 255 12.28 -28.79 18.12
N GLY A 256 11.73 -28.40 16.96
CA GLY A 256 10.56 -27.50 16.88
C GLY A 256 9.25 -28.02 17.49
N ASN A 257 9.22 -29.28 17.93
CA ASN A 257 8.12 -29.90 18.68
C ASN A 257 8.37 -29.93 20.21
N GLY A 258 9.44 -29.30 20.69
CA GLY A 258 9.85 -29.32 22.10
C GLY A 258 10.65 -30.56 22.54
N SER A 259 10.97 -31.52 21.65
CA SER A 259 11.83 -32.67 22.00
C SER A 259 13.31 -32.38 21.84
N CYS A 260 14.16 -32.99 22.68
CA CYS A 260 15.61 -32.84 22.60
C CYS A 260 16.26 -33.93 21.75
N LYS A 261 17.11 -33.54 20.80
CA LYS A 261 18.07 -34.43 20.16
C LYS A 261 19.40 -34.36 20.91
N CYS A 262 19.73 -35.40 21.67
CA CYS A 262 20.93 -35.41 22.50
C CYS A 262 22.22 -35.58 21.69
N PHE A 263 23.32 -35.01 22.20
CA PHE A 263 24.66 -35.27 21.70
C PHE A 263 25.12 -36.68 22.10
N ASP A 264 26.13 -37.21 21.39
CA ASP A 264 26.64 -38.55 21.64
C ASP A 264 27.08 -38.74 23.10
N GLY A 265 26.64 -39.84 23.71
CA GLY A 265 26.90 -40.14 25.11
C GLY A 265 25.90 -39.52 26.10
N PHE A 266 24.95 -38.70 25.64
CA PHE A 266 23.87 -38.15 26.46
C PHE A 266 22.50 -38.70 26.03
N TYR A 267 21.61 -38.91 26.98
CA TYR A 267 20.26 -39.42 26.73
C TYR A 267 19.26 -38.99 27.81
N GLY A 268 18.00 -39.35 27.61
CA GLY A 268 16.85 -38.89 28.39
C GLY A 268 16.06 -37.81 27.64
N SER A 269 14.83 -37.53 28.07
CA SER A 269 13.94 -36.55 27.40
C SER A 269 14.57 -35.15 27.31
N ASN A 270 15.50 -34.86 28.23
CA ASN A 270 16.14 -33.57 28.44
C ASN A 270 17.67 -33.67 28.34
N CYS A 271 18.20 -34.77 27.79
CA CYS A 271 19.65 -35.05 27.67
C CYS A 271 20.41 -34.93 29.00
N GLN A 272 19.75 -35.30 30.10
CA GLN A 272 20.25 -35.10 31.46
C GLN A 272 21.16 -36.24 31.95
N PHE A 273 21.21 -37.37 31.24
CA PHE A 273 21.97 -38.55 31.65
C PHE A 273 23.15 -38.78 30.70
N ASN A 274 24.31 -39.14 31.27
CA ASN A 274 25.55 -39.44 30.54
C ASN A 274 26.12 -40.85 30.84
N GLN A 275 25.34 -41.69 31.53
CA GLN A 275 25.77 -43.01 31.99
C GLN A 275 25.27 -44.09 31.02
N THR A 276 26.13 -44.64 30.17
CA THR A 276 25.75 -45.56 29.08
C THR A 276 25.92 -47.04 29.43
N GLU A 277 26.49 -47.36 30.59
CA GLU A 277 26.80 -48.72 31.05
C GLU A 277 26.44 -48.96 32.52
N CYS A 278 26.21 -50.22 32.89
CA CYS A 278 25.98 -50.60 34.30
C CYS A 278 27.18 -50.32 35.22
N SER A 279 28.40 -50.26 34.68
CA SER A 279 29.63 -49.92 35.42
C SER A 279 29.56 -48.53 36.07
N GLN A 280 28.74 -47.63 35.53
CA GLN A 280 28.56 -46.26 35.99
C GLN A 280 27.42 -46.11 37.01
N ASN A 281 26.82 -47.22 37.46
CA ASN A 281 25.68 -47.27 38.38
C ASN A 281 24.49 -46.37 37.96
N PRO A 282 23.89 -46.60 36.78
CA PRO A 282 22.85 -45.73 36.25
C PRO A 282 21.47 -45.89 36.91
N CYS A 283 21.19 -47.04 37.54
CA CYS A 283 19.90 -47.30 38.16
C CYS A 283 19.82 -46.70 39.57
N GLN A 284 18.79 -45.90 39.83
CA GLN A 284 18.53 -45.32 41.15
C GLN A 284 17.78 -46.28 42.07
N GLY A 285 18.08 -46.20 43.37
CA GLY A 285 17.45 -46.99 44.42
C GLY A 285 18.26 -48.22 44.82
N ASN A 286 18.38 -48.44 46.13
CA ASN A 286 19.28 -49.45 46.71
C ASN A 286 18.96 -50.90 46.31
N ARG A 287 17.76 -51.19 45.81
CA ARG A 287 17.35 -52.53 45.35
C ARG A 287 17.01 -52.59 43.86
N SER A 288 17.31 -51.55 43.08
CA SER A 288 17.14 -51.58 41.63
C SER A 288 18.31 -52.33 40.98
N VAL A 289 18.03 -53.18 40.00
CA VAL A 289 19.04 -54.04 39.35
C VAL A 289 19.36 -53.50 37.96
N CYS A 290 20.63 -53.25 37.69
CA CYS A 290 21.10 -52.90 36.35
C CYS A 290 21.41 -54.16 35.53
N ILE A 291 20.80 -54.26 34.35
CA ILE A 291 21.00 -55.39 33.44
C ILE A 291 21.71 -54.88 32.19
N PRO A 292 22.96 -55.31 31.92
CA PRO A 292 23.66 -54.95 30.70
C PRO A 292 22.96 -55.57 29.47
N LEU A 293 22.72 -54.75 28.45
CA LEU A 293 22.22 -55.17 27.16
C LEU A 293 23.43 -55.41 26.24
N LYS A 294 23.43 -56.52 25.50
CA LYS A 294 24.46 -56.74 24.48
C LYS A 294 24.24 -55.73 23.34
N PRO A 295 25.30 -55.16 22.75
CA PRO A 295 25.14 -54.30 21.59
C PRO A 295 24.41 -55.10 20.50
N ALA A 296 23.29 -54.57 20.03
CA ALA A 296 22.55 -55.14 18.92
C ALA A 296 23.43 -55.08 17.67
N LYS A 297 24.15 -56.16 17.37
CA LYS A 297 24.57 -56.41 16.00
C LYS A 297 23.28 -56.68 15.22
N GLU A 298 22.89 -55.69 14.42
CA GLU A 298 21.78 -55.72 13.46
C GLU A 298 20.39 -55.92 14.08
N SER A 299 19.75 -54.82 14.48
CA SER A 299 18.29 -54.73 14.43
C SER A 299 17.91 -53.53 13.57
N SER A 300 17.58 -53.83 12.33
CA SER A 300 17.02 -52.92 11.35
C SER A 300 15.55 -52.65 11.65
N LEU A 301 15.24 -52.02 12.78
CA LEU A 301 14.00 -51.26 12.95
C LEU A 301 14.08 -50.30 14.15
N HIS A 302 14.00 -49.01 13.84
CA HIS A 302 13.84 -47.84 14.71
C HIS A 302 15.11 -47.17 15.30
N SER A 303 15.39 -46.00 14.71
CA SER A 303 16.04 -44.79 15.24
C SER A 303 17.50 -44.90 15.70
N ALA A 304 18.39 -44.34 14.88
CA ALA A 304 19.81 -44.10 15.15
C ALA A 304 20.04 -43.10 16.29
N THR A 305 19.77 -43.49 17.55
CA THR A 305 19.93 -42.58 18.69
C THR A 305 20.12 -43.23 20.07
N GLU A 306 20.61 -44.48 20.17
CA GLU A 306 20.84 -45.08 21.51
C GLU A 306 22.16 -45.87 21.60
N THR A 307 23.21 -45.21 22.09
CA THR A 307 24.41 -45.83 22.69
C THR A 307 24.13 -46.24 24.15
N ILE A 308 22.97 -46.84 24.42
CA ILE A 308 22.55 -47.24 25.76
C ILE A 308 22.65 -48.77 25.86
N ASN A 309 23.62 -49.28 26.61
CA ASN A 309 23.92 -50.70 26.72
C ASN A 309 23.40 -51.32 28.03
N PHE A 310 22.33 -50.79 28.61
CA PHE A 310 21.74 -51.35 29.82
C PHE A 310 20.23 -51.04 29.93
N ARG A 311 19.55 -51.79 30.80
CA ARG A 311 18.21 -51.46 31.30
C ARG A 311 18.17 -51.60 32.83
N CYS A 312 17.32 -50.81 33.48
CA CYS A 312 17.10 -50.93 34.92
C CYS A 312 15.80 -51.69 35.23
N GLU A 313 15.88 -52.65 36.14
CA GLU A 313 14.72 -53.23 36.81
C GLU A 313 14.50 -52.50 38.13
N CYS A 314 13.43 -51.70 38.17
CA CYS A 314 13.16 -50.83 39.29
C CYS A 314 12.56 -51.59 40.47
N GLN A 315 13.06 -51.28 41.67
CA GLN A 315 12.41 -51.72 42.90
C GLN A 315 10.96 -51.18 42.98
N PRO A 316 10.06 -51.89 43.70
CA PRO A 316 8.69 -51.44 43.90
C PRO A 316 8.63 -50.00 44.44
N GLY A 317 7.81 -49.15 43.82
CA GLY A 317 7.70 -47.74 44.16
C GLY A 317 8.63 -46.81 43.36
N LEU A 318 9.45 -47.33 42.43
CA LEU A 318 10.21 -46.55 41.46
C LEU A 318 9.81 -46.89 40.01
N SER A 319 9.88 -45.91 39.13
CA SER A 319 9.64 -46.01 37.69
C SER A 319 10.57 -45.09 36.91
N GLY A 320 10.53 -45.16 35.58
CA GLY A 320 11.46 -44.45 34.70
C GLY A 320 12.55 -45.37 34.17
N ARG A 321 13.32 -44.89 33.18
CA ARG A 321 14.35 -45.70 32.50
C ARG A 321 15.52 -46.05 33.43
N ASN A 322 15.80 -45.15 34.38
CA ASN A 322 16.87 -45.27 35.38
C ASN A 322 16.30 -45.37 36.81
N CYS A 323 15.00 -45.68 36.96
CA CYS A 323 14.31 -45.74 38.24
C CYS A 323 14.31 -44.42 39.03
N GLU A 324 14.42 -43.31 38.32
CA GLU A 324 14.55 -41.96 38.88
C GLU A 324 13.22 -41.38 39.39
N ARG A 325 12.09 -41.93 38.96
CA ARG A 325 10.76 -41.44 39.33
C ARG A 325 10.21 -42.25 40.49
N LYS A 326 9.82 -41.60 41.59
CA LYS A 326 9.06 -42.24 42.66
C LYS A 326 7.61 -42.43 42.22
N ILE A 327 7.13 -43.66 42.18
CA ILE A 327 5.72 -43.97 42.00
C ILE A 327 5.01 -43.55 43.29
N ARG A 328 4.04 -42.63 43.18
CA ARG A 328 3.20 -42.27 44.32
C ARG A 328 2.30 -43.47 44.62
N GLN A 329 2.53 -44.09 45.77
CA GLN A 329 1.82 -45.30 46.20
C GLN A 329 0.30 -45.10 46.35
N CYS A 330 -0.18 -43.85 46.38
CA CYS A 330 -1.61 -43.53 46.45
C CYS A 330 -2.36 -43.68 45.12
N ASP A 331 -1.68 -43.71 43.96
CA ASP A 331 -2.36 -43.84 42.66
C ASP A 331 -2.78 -45.29 42.36
N ALA A 332 -2.28 -46.25 43.14
CA ALA A 332 -2.57 -47.69 43.01
C ALA A 332 -3.61 -48.22 44.01
N ASN A 333 -4.25 -47.35 44.83
CA ASN A 333 -5.20 -47.72 45.90
C ASN A 333 -4.81 -49.00 46.67
N PRO A 334 -3.66 -49.03 47.38
CA PRO A 334 -3.17 -50.23 48.04
C PRO A 334 -3.85 -50.55 49.38
N CYS A 335 -4.78 -49.72 49.87
CA CYS A 335 -5.47 -49.93 51.13
C CYS A 335 -6.55 -51.03 51.01
N GLN A 336 -6.23 -52.27 51.38
CA GLN A 336 -7.20 -53.38 51.35
C GLN A 336 -8.29 -53.34 52.45
N HIS A 337 -8.20 -52.45 53.45
CA HIS A 337 -9.21 -52.31 54.51
C HIS A 337 -9.68 -50.86 54.77
N GLY A 338 -9.49 -49.95 53.82
CA GLY A 338 -9.84 -48.53 53.97
C GLY A 338 -8.70 -47.71 54.53
#